data_AF-A0A920LIY8-F1
#
_entry.id   AF-A0A920LIY8-F1
#
_cell.length_a   1.000
_cell.length_b   1.000
_cell.length_c   1.000
_cell.angle_alpha   90.00
_cell.angle_beta   90.00
_cell.angle_gamma   90.00
#
_symmetry.space_group_name_H-M   'P 1'
#
loop_
_entity.id
_entity.type
_entity.pdbx_description
1 polymer ?
#
loop_
_entity_poly.entity_id
_entity_poly.type
_entity_poly.pdbx_seq_one_letter_code
_entity_poly.pdbx_strand_id
1 'polypeptide(L)' 'MKGYWKDEKATSETIIDGWLHTGDIATIAEDGFITITGRKRN' A
#
# COMPACT_ATOMS: atom_id res chain seq x y z
N MET A 1 7.64 8.46 0.68
CA MET A 1 6.97 8.83 1.95
C MET A 1 7.96 8.61 3.10
N LYS A 2 8.01 9.47 4.13
CA LYS A 2 8.94 9.28 5.28
C LYS A 2 8.40 8.34 6.37
N GLY A 3 7.18 7.83 6.21
CA GLY A 3 6.46 7.09 7.24
C GLY A 3 5.35 7.91 7.90
N TYR A 4 4.77 7.35 8.94
CA TYR A 4 3.80 8.01 9.82
C TYR A 4 4.51 8.91 10.84
N TRP A 5 3.86 10.01 11.20
CA TRP A 5 4.42 10.98 12.13
C TRP A 5 4.53 10.41 13.56
N LYS A 6 5.75 10.38 14.11
CA LYS A 6 6.07 9.86 15.45
C LYS A 6 5.61 8.41 15.69
N ASP A 7 5.40 7.64 14.63
CA ASP A 7 4.99 6.25 14.71
C ASP A 7 5.90 5.39 13.83
N GLU A 8 7.09 5.12 14.38
CA GLU A 8 8.10 4.29 13.72
C GLU A 8 7.61 2.85 13.53
N LYS A 9 6.81 2.34 14.48
CA LYS A 9 6.24 1.00 14.42
C LYS A 9 5.31 0.87 13.21
N ALA A 10 4.28 1.72 13.11
CA ALA A 10 3.37 1.70 11.96
C ALA A 10 4.12 1.94 10.64
N THR A 11 5.17 2.77 10.66
CA THR A 11 6.02 3.00 9.48
C THR A 11 6.72 1.72 9.03
N SER A 12 7.38 1.01 9.95
CA SER A 12 8.09 -0.23 9.64
C SER A 12 7.16 -1.38 9.23
N GLU A 13 5.93 -1.39 9.76
CA GLU A 13 4.91 -2.39 9.39
C GLU A 13 4.28 -2.12 8.01
N THR A 14 4.28 -0.87 7.55
CA THR A 14 3.63 -0.47 6.29
C THR A 14 4.61 -0.33 5.14
N ILE A 15 5.88 0.01 5.41
CA ILE A 15 6.94 0.11 4.42
C ILE A 15 7.84 -1.12 4.55
N ILE A 16 7.68 -2.08 3.62
CA ILE A 16 8.39 -3.35 3.63
C ILE A 16 9.19 -3.45 2.33
N ASP A 17 10.49 -3.74 2.44
CA ASP A 17 11.42 -3.83 1.29
C ASP A 17 11.40 -2.59 0.38
N GLY A 18 11.18 -1.41 0.97
CA GLY A 18 11.09 -0.12 0.26
C GLY A 18 9.74 0.16 -0.40
N TRP A 19 8.78 -0.76 -0.31
CA TRP A 19 7.44 -0.62 -0.87
C TRP A 19 6.40 -0.23 0.17
N LEU A 20 5.49 0.68 -0.21
CA LEU A 20 4.36 1.07 0.61
C LEU A 20 3.20 0.08 0.42
N HIS A 21 2.85 -0.66 1.46
CA HIS A 21 1.70 -1.56 1.44
C HIS A 21 0.42 -0.77 1.79
N THR A 22 -0.31 -0.29 0.78
CA THR A 22 -1.48 0.60 1.00
C THR A 22 -2.69 -0.09 1.61
N GLY A 23 -2.76 -1.42 1.52
CA GLY A 23 -3.94 -2.20 1.91
C GLY A 23 -5.10 -2.14 0.92
N ASP A 24 -4.92 -1.49 -0.23
CA ASP A 24 -5.89 -1.49 -1.32
C ASP A 24 -5.75 -2.75 -2.19
N ILE A 25 -6.86 -3.16 -2.80
CA ILE A 25 -6.90 -4.23 -3.79
C ILE A 25 -7.09 -3.57 -5.16
N ALA A 26 -6.30 -3.98 -6.14
CA ALA A 26 -6.36 -3.44 -7.49
C ALA A 26 -6.18 -4.52 -8.55
N THR A 27 -6.72 -4.26 -9.73
CA THR A 27 -6.50 -5.05 -10.95
C THR A 27 -5.67 -4.23 -11.94
N ILE A 28 -4.80 -4.90 -12.70
CA ILE A 28 -3.98 -4.29 -13.75
C ILE A 28 -4.48 -4.82 -15.09
N ALA A 29 -4.87 -3.93 -15.98
CA ALA A 29 -5.28 -4.26 -17.34
C ALA A 29 -4.06 -4.46 -18.26
N GLU A 30 -4.28 -5.06 -19.44
CA GLU A 30 -3.21 -5.39 -20.40
C GLU A 30 -2.48 -4.16 -20.94
N ASP A 31 -3.16 -3.02 -21.02
CA ASP A 31 -2.62 -1.72 -21.41
C ASP A 31 -1.97 -0.95 -20.25
N GLY A 32 -1.87 -1.58 -19.06
CA GLY A 32 -1.17 -1.06 -17.89
C GLY A 32 -2.00 -0.14 -17.00
N PHE A 33 -3.30 0.07 -17.28
CA PHE A 33 -4.16 0.82 -16.36
C PHE A 33 -4.46 0.03 -15.09
N ILE A 34 -4.41 0.74 -13.95
CA ILE A 34 -4.67 0.16 -12.63
C ILE A 34 -6.03 0.65 -12.14
N THR A 35 -6.89 -0.28 -11.74
CA THR A 35 -8.20 0.02 -11.13
C THR A 35 -8.22 -0.47 -9.69
N ILE A 36 -8.50 0.43 -8.74
CA ILE A 36 -8.71 0.06 -7.34
C ILE A 36 -10.11 -0.54 -7.20
N THR A 37 -10.20 -1.78 -6.74
CA THR A 37 -11.45 -2.54 -6.65
C THR A 37 -11.93 -2.73 -5.22
N GLY A 38 -11.11 -2.39 -4.22
CA GLY A 38 -11.53 -2.41 -2.83
C GLY A 38 -10.40 -2.20 -1.85
N ARG A 39 -10.67 -2.55 -0.60
CA ARG A 39 -9.68 -2.60 0.48
C ARG A 39 -9.64 -3.97 1.11
N LYS A 40 -8.45 -4.43 1.44
CA LYS A 40 -8.26 -5.62 2.25
C LYS A 40 -8.84 -5.33 3.64
N ARG A 41 -9.95 -5.99 3.97
CA ARG A 41 -10.47 -6.05 5.34
C ARG A 41 -9.91 -7.32 5.99
N ASN A 42 -9.22 -7.13 7.11
CA ASN A 42 -8.87 -8.21 8.03
C ASN A 42 -10.10 -8.57 8.88
#